data_AF-A0A1Y2D669-F1
#
_entry.id   AF-A0A1Y2D669-F1
#
_cell.length_a   1.000
_cell.length_b   1.000
_cell.length_c   1.000
_cell.angle_alpha   90.00
_cell.angle_beta   90.00
_cell.angle_gamma   90.00
#
_symmetry.space_group_name_H-M   'P 1'
#
loop_
_entity.id
_entity.type
_entity.pdbx_description
1 polymer ?
#
loop_
_entity_poly.entity_id
_entity_poly.type
_entity_poly.pdbx_seq_one_letter_code
_entity_poly.pdbx_strand_id
1 'polypeptide(L)'
;MDGEGETPAKLCCNNDSEQRTKYPLRGILANKFPPPYSYADYRAFCLTELSHDNVDFYQEACIYRAEALKRFNKVNSQIDEDEKESSSNQGSRFLELDKLKNGNLAVDYSSQQNLAHQQQTKQLEEGDRQYLSYILQDISRSYIQPGAPKEINLSQVIRSRLIRYIDDGNNLHPDILLPSMNKAFEMMKTESYPRFLRAILSGQYVSKVAEDSQPQNQNGNSSRNLFHENVEIVFPNKQENELKDNEKRNSKEISNDAAVNDSAQKEKNLNTQKQEVITKTAEMNDCNGVSQTAGKEKTGCCCCIQ
;
A
#
# COMPACT_ATOMS: atom_id res chain seq x y z
N MET A 1 51.71 -28.54 0.96
CA MET A 1 50.41 -28.82 1.62
C MET A 1 49.71 -27.48 1.60
N ASP A 2 49.32 -27.00 0.42
CA ASP A 2 48.92 -25.59 0.25
C ASP A 2 47.82 -25.56 -0.81
N GLY A 3 46.58 -25.72 -0.34
CA GLY A 3 45.38 -25.58 -1.15
C GLY A 3 44.80 -24.20 -0.88
N GLU A 4 45.02 -23.28 -1.82
CA GLU A 4 44.38 -21.96 -1.82
C GLU A 4 42.87 -22.13 -2.03
N GLY A 5 42.10 -21.84 -0.99
CA GLY A 5 40.65 -21.81 -1.04
C GLY A 5 40.18 -20.45 -1.55
N GLU A 6 39.81 -20.37 -2.82
CA GLU A 6 39.05 -19.25 -3.37
C GLU A 6 37.67 -19.19 -2.72
N THR A 7 37.48 -18.25 -1.79
CA THR A 7 36.16 -17.87 -1.29
C THR A 7 35.38 -17.12 -2.37
N PRO A 8 34.15 -17.53 -2.72
CA PRO A 8 33.33 -16.82 -3.70
C PRO A 8 32.92 -15.45 -3.14
N ALA A 9 33.43 -14.41 -3.78
CA ALA A 9 33.22 -13.03 -3.40
C ALA A 9 31.74 -12.62 -3.50
N LYS A 10 31.34 -11.91 -2.45
CA LYS A 10 30.03 -11.36 -2.10
C LYS A 10 29.66 -10.23 -3.07
N LEU A 11 29.17 -10.55 -4.27
CA LEU A 11 28.87 -9.58 -5.34
C LEU A 11 27.47 -8.93 -5.29
N CYS A 12 26.61 -9.29 -4.32
CA CYS A 12 25.18 -8.98 -4.42
C CYS A 12 24.74 -7.58 -3.97
N CYS A 13 25.58 -6.76 -3.35
CA CYS A 13 25.10 -5.56 -2.64
C CYS A 13 25.04 -4.27 -3.47
N ASN A 14 25.81 -4.15 -4.55
CA ASN A 14 25.96 -2.87 -5.27
C ASN A 14 24.85 -2.60 -6.30
N ASN A 15 24.23 -3.65 -6.85
CA ASN A 15 23.26 -3.48 -7.95
C ASN A 15 21.92 -2.86 -7.50
N ASP A 16 21.50 -3.04 -6.24
CA ASP A 16 20.19 -2.57 -5.77
C ASP A 16 20.07 -1.03 -5.81
N SER A 17 21.13 -0.30 -5.43
CA SER A 17 21.13 1.17 -5.38
C SER A 17 21.11 1.80 -6.78
N GLU A 18 21.83 1.20 -7.72
CA GLU A 18 21.87 1.65 -9.11
C GLU A 18 20.49 1.48 -9.77
N GLN A 19 19.82 0.35 -9.53
CA GLN A 19 18.50 0.07 -10.08
C GLN A 19 17.44 1.03 -9.54
N ARG A 20 17.52 1.41 -8.26
CA ARG A 20 16.61 2.41 -7.70
C ARG A 20 16.74 3.79 -8.34
N THR A 21 17.94 4.12 -8.83
CA THR A 21 18.22 5.36 -9.54
C THR A 21 17.73 5.27 -10.98
N LYS A 22 17.90 4.11 -11.62
CA LYS A 22 17.50 3.84 -13.00
C LYS A 22 15.98 3.73 -13.17
N TYR A 23 15.30 3.09 -12.23
CA TYR A 23 13.86 2.81 -12.27
C TYR A 23 13.15 3.33 -11.01
N PRO A 24 13.12 4.65 -10.78
CA PRO A 24 12.49 5.21 -9.59
C PRO A 24 11.01 4.83 -9.49
N LEU A 25 10.54 4.51 -8.27
CA LEU A 25 9.15 4.12 -8.01
C LEU A 25 8.12 5.09 -8.62
N ARG A 26 8.37 6.41 -8.56
CA ARG A 26 7.47 7.40 -9.19
C ARG A 26 7.34 7.20 -10.71
N GLY A 27 8.43 6.83 -11.39
CA GLY A 27 8.40 6.55 -12.81
C GLY A 27 7.67 5.24 -13.14
N ILE A 28 7.82 4.21 -12.29
CA ILE A 28 7.07 2.96 -12.39
C ILE A 28 5.57 3.22 -12.21
N LEU A 29 5.18 3.95 -11.16
CA LEU A 29 3.78 4.30 -10.88
C LEU A 29 3.15 5.18 -11.98
N ALA A 30 3.96 6.04 -12.61
CA ALA A 30 3.54 6.83 -13.78
C ALA A 30 3.63 6.06 -15.10
N ASN A 31 3.86 4.74 -15.06
CA ASN A 31 3.99 3.85 -16.21
C ASN A 31 4.98 4.34 -17.28
N LYS A 32 6.10 4.94 -16.86
CA LYS A 32 7.11 5.53 -17.76
C LYS A 32 8.12 4.52 -18.31
N PHE A 33 8.09 3.30 -17.82
CA PHE A 33 9.06 2.26 -18.17
C PHE A 33 8.34 1.06 -18.81
N PRO A 34 8.98 0.42 -19.80
CA PRO A 34 8.45 -0.82 -20.35
C PRO A 34 8.61 -1.98 -19.35
N PRO A 35 7.99 -3.13 -19.62
CA PRO A 35 8.27 -4.37 -18.90
C PRO A 35 9.77 -4.68 -18.78
N PRO A 36 10.23 -5.27 -17.66
CA PRO A 36 9.46 -5.68 -16.49
C PRO A 36 9.26 -4.56 -15.43
N TYR A 37 9.53 -3.30 -15.77
CA TYR A 37 9.49 -2.16 -14.82
C TYR A 37 8.23 -1.29 -14.98
N SER A 38 7.16 -1.83 -15.59
CA SER A 38 5.92 -1.08 -15.83
C SER A 38 5.05 -0.97 -14.58
N TYR A 39 4.03 -0.10 -14.61
CA TYR A 39 3.01 -0.05 -13.55
C TYR A 39 2.30 -1.41 -13.40
N ALA A 40 1.94 -2.02 -14.53
CA ALA A 40 1.22 -3.29 -14.57
C ALA A 40 2.06 -4.40 -13.93
N ASP A 41 3.37 -4.43 -14.20
CA ASP A 41 4.28 -5.39 -13.58
C ASP A 41 4.39 -5.20 -12.07
N TYR A 42 4.58 -3.97 -11.63
CA TYR A 42 4.69 -3.67 -10.21
C TYR A 42 3.40 -4.01 -9.44
N ARG A 43 2.24 -3.70 -10.02
CA ARG A 43 0.94 -4.07 -9.46
C ARG A 43 0.76 -5.59 -9.43
N ALA A 44 1.13 -6.30 -10.49
CA ALA A 44 1.07 -7.76 -10.55
C ALA A 44 1.95 -8.41 -9.48
N PHE A 45 3.16 -7.91 -9.29
CA PHE A 45 4.03 -8.32 -8.18
C PHE A 45 3.37 -8.07 -6.82
N CYS A 46 2.82 -6.87 -6.58
CA CYS A 46 2.17 -6.56 -5.30
C CYS A 46 0.92 -7.42 -5.05
N LEU A 47 0.22 -7.88 -6.10
CA LEU A 47 -0.88 -8.85 -5.96
C LEU A 47 -0.39 -10.18 -5.40
N THR A 48 0.77 -10.68 -5.86
CA THR A 48 1.35 -11.92 -5.34
C THR A 48 1.76 -11.84 -3.88
N GLU A 49 2.21 -10.67 -3.44
CA GLU A 49 2.58 -10.41 -2.05
C GLU A 49 1.40 -9.95 -1.18
N LEU A 50 0.17 -9.92 -1.72
CA LEU A 50 -1.02 -9.40 -1.04
C LEU A 50 -0.81 -7.97 -0.48
N SER A 51 -0.04 -7.15 -1.19
CA SER A 51 0.33 -5.78 -0.79
C SER A 51 -0.10 -4.72 -1.81
N HIS A 52 -1.05 -5.05 -2.67
CA HIS A 52 -1.50 -4.22 -3.79
C HIS A 52 -2.42 -3.06 -3.37
N ASP A 53 -3.01 -3.09 -2.16
CA ASP A 53 -3.95 -2.06 -1.70
C ASP A 53 -3.34 -0.65 -1.72
N ASN A 54 -2.06 -0.52 -1.36
CA ASN A 54 -1.36 0.76 -1.42
C ASN A 54 -1.18 1.27 -2.86
N VAL A 55 -0.99 0.36 -3.82
CA VAL A 55 -0.84 0.69 -5.26
C VAL A 55 -2.19 1.14 -5.81
N ASP A 56 -3.23 0.36 -5.54
CA ASP A 56 -4.61 0.63 -5.99
C ASP A 56 -5.12 1.95 -5.42
N PHE A 57 -4.98 2.15 -4.11
CA PHE A 57 -5.34 3.41 -3.45
C PHE A 57 -4.60 4.60 -4.07
N TYR A 58 -3.29 4.48 -4.27
CA TYR A 58 -2.49 5.58 -4.82
C TYR A 58 -2.95 5.96 -6.23
N GLN A 59 -3.29 4.97 -7.06
CA GLN A 59 -3.79 5.20 -8.41
C GLN A 59 -5.18 5.85 -8.39
N GLU A 60 -6.11 5.37 -7.57
CA GLU A 60 -7.44 5.97 -7.44
C GLU A 60 -7.38 7.40 -6.91
N ALA A 61 -6.50 7.66 -5.93
CA ALA A 61 -6.29 9.00 -5.41
C ALA A 61 -5.68 9.95 -6.45
N CYS A 62 -4.79 9.46 -7.33
CA CYS A 62 -4.30 10.21 -8.48
C CYS A 62 -5.43 10.57 -9.46
N ILE A 63 -6.33 9.61 -9.75
CA ILE A 63 -7.48 9.83 -10.63
C ILE A 63 -8.41 10.89 -10.03
N TYR A 64 -8.76 10.76 -8.75
CA TYR A 64 -9.55 11.78 -8.04
C TYR A 64 -8.91 13.16 -8.15
N ARG A 65 -7.60 13.28 -7.86
CA ARG A 65 -6.89 14.55 -7.91
C ARG A 65 -6.96 15.20 -9.29
N ALA A 66 -6.76 14.41 -10.35
CA ALA A 66 -6.85 14.91 -11.73
C ALA A 66 -8.27 15.38 -12.08
N GLU A 67 -9.29 14.60 -11.70
CA GLU A 67 -10.69 14.93 -11.95
C GLU A 67 -11.17 16.16 -11.17
N ALA A 68 -10.70 16.33 -9.93
CA ALA A 68 -10.96 17.52 -9.14
C ALA A 68 -10.28 18.73 -9.77
N LEU A 69 -8.98 18.65 -10.08
CA LEU A 69 -8.22 19.77 -10.65
C LEU A 69 -8.85 20.27 -11.97
N LYS A 70 -9.29 19.35 -12.83
CA LYS A 70 -10.01 19.68 -14.07
C LYS A 70 -11.24 20.56 -13.82
N ARG A 71 -12.01 20.26 -12.76
CA ARG A 71 -13.25 20.98 -12.41
C ARG A 71 -12.97 22.33 -11.76
N PHE A 72 -12.01 22.40 -10.84
CA PHE A 72 -11.60 23.68 -10.25
C PHE A 72 -11.03 24.64 -11.32
N ASN A 73 -10.26 24.12 -12.28
CA ASN A 73 -9.74 24.95 -13.38
C ASN A 73 -10.86 25.45 -14.31
N LYS A 74 -11.91 24.65 -14.55
CA LYS A 74 -13.09 25.07 -15.35
C LYS A 74 -13.77 26.30 -14.73
N VAL A 75 -13.94 26.32 -13.41
CA VAL A 75 -14.55 27.45 -12.69
C VAL A 75 -13.73 28.73 -12.90
N ASN A 76 -12.40 28.64 -12.77
CA ASN A 76 -11.53 29.80 -12.96
C ASN A 76 -11.63 30.38 -14.39
N SER A 77 -11.71 29.52 -15.42
CA SER A 77 -11.82 29.98 -16.81
C SER A 77 -13.17 30.61 -17.16
N GLN A 78 -14.24 30.30 -16.42
CA GLN A 78 -15.56 30.92 -16.63
C GLN A 78 -15.62 32.34 -16.07
N ILE A 79 -14.93 32.60 -14.96
CA ILE A 79 -14.91 33.92 -14.31
C ILE A 79 -14.22 34.98 -15.22
N ASP A 80 -13.17 34.59 -15.94
CA ASP A 80 -12.40 35.51 -16.80
C ASP A 80 -13.16 35.99 -18.07
N GLU A 81 -14.20 35.27 -18.51
CA GLU A 81 -14.99 35.67 -19.67
C GLU A 81 -16.19 36.56 -19.29
N ASP A 82 -16.76 36.40 -18.09
CA ASP A 82 -17.87 37.23 -17.61
C ASP A 82 -17.39 38.59 -17.05
N GLU A 83 -16.14 38.73 -16.57
CA GLU A 83 -15.60 40.00 -16.06
C GLU A 83 -15.00 40.93 -17.14
N LYS A 84 -14.94 40.53 -18.42
CA LYS A 84 -14.41 41.39 -19.50
C LYS A 84 -15.28 42.61 -19.85
N GLU A 85 -16.46 42.78 -19.25
CA GLU A 85 -17.25 44.00 -19.38
C GLU A 85 -17.18 44.95 -18.18
N SER A 86 -16.47 44.64 -17.09
CA SER A 86 -16.35 45.58 -15.96
C SER A 86 -15.07 45.44 -15.14
N SER A 87 -14.17 46.39 -15.41
CA SER A 87 -13.17 46.95 -14.50
C SER A 87 -11.78 46.30 -14.46
N SER A 88 -10.79 47.16 -14.69
CA SER A 88 -9.37 46.88 -14.57
C SER A 88 -8.93 46.86 -13.11
N ASN A 89 -7.92 46.03 -12.82
CA ASN A 89 -7.14 45.94 -11.57
C ASN A 89 -7.76 45.11 -10.44
N GLN A 90 -7.43 43.81 -10.39
CA GLN A 90 -6.67 43.23 -9.26
C GLN A 90 -6.20 41.78 -9.51
N GLY A 91 -4.88 41.61 -9.63
CA GLY A 91 -4.11 40.62 -8.84
C GLY A 91 -4.36 39.12 -9.04
N SER A 92 -3.86 38.58 -10.16
CA SER A 92 -3.61 37.15 -10.32
C SER A 92 -2.54 36.66 -9.33
N ARG A 93 -2.95 35.90 -8.30
CA ARG A 93 -2.07 35.27 -7.28
C ARG A 93 -2.25 33.75 -7.19
N PHE A 94 -2.58 33.05 -8.28
CA PHE A 94 -2.96 31.63 -8.18
C PHE A 94 -2.00 30.61 -8.82
N LEU A 95 -0.81 31.00 -9.28
CA LEU A 95 0.14 30.04 -9.91
C LEU A 95 1.54 30.02 -9.29
N GLU A 96 1.64 30.14 -7.97
CA GLU A 96 2.94 30.00 -7.27
C GLU A 96 2.92 28.88 -6.23
N LEU A 97 2.67 27.63 -6.66
CA LEU A 97 2.85 26.44 -5.82
C LEU A 97 3.92 25.44 -6.33
N ASP A 98 4.62 25.76 -7.43
CA ASP A 98 5.65 24.87 -8.02
C ASP A 98 7.10 25.21 -7.62
N LYS A 99 7.30 26.02 -6.57
CA LYS A 99 8.63 26.33 -6.02
C LYS A 99 8.77 25.94 -4.55
N LEU A 100 8.69 24.64 -4.23
CA LEU A 100 9.21 24.12 -2.96
C LEU A 100 10.14 22.93 -3.21
N LYS A 101 11.31 23.28 -3.72
CA LYS A 101 12.55 22.52 -3.57
C LYS A 101 13.16 22.94 -2.24
N ASN A 102 12.85 22.23 -1.15
CA ASN A 102 13.72 21.99 0.00
C ASN A 102 12.95 21.18 1.07
N GLY A 103 13.53 20.06 1.47
CA GLY A 103 12.91 19.06 2.34
C GLY A 103 12.57 19.61 3.72
N ASN A 104 11.29 19.92 3.93
CA ASN A 104 10.62 19.76 5.22
C ASN A 104 9.12 19.63 4.95
N LEU A 105 8.69 18.43 4.55
CA LEU A 105 7.34 18.18 4.06
C LEU A 105 6.38 17.83 5.22
N ALA A 106 6.29 18.72 6.20
CA ALA A 106 5.12 18.80 7.06
C ALA A 106 4.17 19.81 6.42
N VAL A 107 3.50 19.42 5.34
CA VAL A 107 2.28 20.12 4.90
C VAL A 107 1.23 19.75 5.94
N ASP A 108 1.32 20.38 7.10
CA ASP A 108 0.24 20.35 8.07
C ASP A 108 -0.94 21.03 7.39
N TYR A 109 -1.85 20.20 6.88
CA TYR A 109 -3.19 20.59 6.48
C TYR A 109 -3.84 21.24 7.70
N SER A 110 -3.59 22.53 7.86
CA SER A 110 -4.02 23.31 9.01
C SER A 110 -5.52 23.60 8.86
N SER A 111 -6.18 23.83 9.99
CA SER A 111 -7.60 24.21 9.99
C SER A 111 -7.88 25.44 9.10
N GLN A 112 -6.93 26.35 8.96
CA GLN A 112 -7.04 27.52 8.08
C GLN A 112 -7.03 27.14 6.59
N GLN A 113 -6.14 26.25 6.14
CA GLN A 113 -6.16 25.79 4.75
C GLN A 113 -7.47 25.08 4.40
N ASN A 114 -8.02 24.31 5.35
CA ASN A 114 -9.30 23.65 5.14
C ASN A 114 -10.44 24.65 4.89
N LEU A 115 -10.48 25.76 5.65
CA LEU A 115 -11.52 26.78 5.47
C LEU A 115 -11.45 27.44 4.08
N ALA A 116 -10.25 27.74 3.59
CA ALA A 116 -10.07 28.27 2.24
C ALA A 116 -10.54 27.26 1.16
N HIS A 117 -10.18 25.98 1.32
CA HIS A 117 -10.62 24.92 0.42
C HIS A 117 -12.14 24.70 0.43
N GLN A 118 -12.79 24.87 1.59
CA GLN A 118 -14.25 24.82 1.69
C GLN A 118 -14.92 25.95 0.91
N GLN A 119 -14.35 27.16 0.92
CA GLN A 119 -14.88 28.28 0.14
C GLN A 119 -14.77 28.03 -1.36
N GLN A 120 -13.64 27.49 -1.84
CA GLN A 120 -13.46 27.12 -3.24
C GLN A 120 -14.43 26.03 -3.68
N THR A 121 -14.69 25.05 -2.80
CA THR A 121 -15.64 23.96 -3.09
C THR A 121 -17.05 24.49 -3.37
N LYS A 122 -17.45 25.62 -2.77
CA LYS A 122 -18.76 26.25 -3.02
C LYS A 122 -18.89 26.89 -4.40
N GLN A 123 -17.78 27.16 -5.08
CA GLN A 123 -17.79 27.74 -6.43
C GLN A 123 -17.99 26.69 -7.53
N LEU A 124 -17.85 25.41 -7.18
CA LEU A 124 -18.11 24.32 -8.12
C LEU A 124 -19.61 24.19 -8.42
N GLU A 125 -19.92 23.85 -9.67
CA GLU A 125 -21.28 23.46 -10.08
C GLU A 125 -21.78 22.27 -9.23
N GLU A 126 -23.07 22.25 -8.92
CA GLU A 126 -23.67 21.21 -8.05
C GLU A 126 -23.41 19.78 -8.56
N GLY A 127 -23.50 19.56 -9.87
CA GLY A 127 -23.20 18.26 -10.47
C GLY A 127 -21.74 17.82 -10.31
N ASP A 128 -20.81 18.77 -10.43
CA ASP A 128 -19.37 18.53 -10.22
C ASP A 128 -19.07 18.21 -8.75
N ARG A 129 -19.72 18.91 -7.82
CA ARG A 129 -19.62 18.63 -6.38
C ARG A 129 -20.12 17.23 -6.04
N GLN A 130 -21.27 16.83 -6.56
CA GLN A 130 -21.85 15.50 -6.33
C GLN A 130 -20.94 14.40 -6.86
N TYR A 131 -20.40 14.58 -8.07
CA TYR A 131 -19.46 13.63 -8.66
C TYR A 131 -18.18 13.45 -7.83
N LEU A 132 -17.54 14.55 -7.43
CA LEU A 132 -16.32 14.48 -6.60
C LEU A 132 -16.59 13.90 -5.22
N SER A 133 -17.75 14.23 -4.62
CA SER A 133 -18.17 13.65 -3.35
C SER A 133 -18.38 12.14 -3.46
N TYR A 134 -19.01 11.68 -4.54
CA TYR A 134 -19.21 10.24 -4.81
C TYR A 134 -17.86 9.49 -4.85
N ILE A 135 -16.89 9.98 -5.64
CA ILE A 135 -15.57 9.36 -5.74
C ILE A 135 -14.87 9.32 -4.37
N LEU A 136 -14.88 10.42 -3.63
CA LEU A 136 -14.26 10.47 -2.30
C LEU A 136 -14.89 9.51 -1.31
N GLN A 137 -16.22 9.40 -1.31
CA GLN A 137 -16.92 8.44 -0.45
C GLN A 137 -16.56 7.00 -0.80
N ASP A 138 -16.43 6.68 -2.09
CA ASP A 138 -16.04 5.35 -2.55
C ASP A 138 -14.61 5.00 -2.12
N ILE A 139 -13.66 5.92 -2.33
CA ILE A 139 -12.27 5.78 -1.85
C ILE A 139 -12.25 5.63 -0.32
N SER A 140 -13.05 6.42 0.40
CA SER A 140 -13.13 6.36 1.87
C SER A 140 -13.58 4.99 2.37
N ARG A 141 -14.67 4.45 1.81
CA ARG A 141 -15.22 3.14 2.18
C ARG A 141 -14.31 1.98 1.78
N SER A 142 -13.59 2.12 0.66
CA SER A 142 -12.74 1.05 0.14
C SER A 142 -11.39 0.95 0.84
N TYR A 143 -10.78 2.10 1.22
CA TYR A 143 -9.38 2.14 1.68
C TYR A 143 -9.15 2.82 3.04
N ILE A 144 -10.02 3.74 3.48
CA ILE A 144 -9.72 4.64 4.61
C ILE A 144 -10.44 4.24 5.89
N GLN A 145 -11.71 3.83 5.79
CA GLN A 145 -12.51 3.50 6.95
C GLN A 145 -11.92 2.30 7.72
N PRO A 146 -12.02 2.27 9.06
CA PRO A 146 -11.62 1.10 9.83
C PRO A 146 -12.44 -0.13 9.41
N GLY A 147 -11.76 -1.23 9.10
CA GLY A 147 -12.39 -2.44 8.58
C GLY A 147 -12.75 -2.39 7.10
N ALA A 148 -12.26 -1.39 6.35
CA ALA A 148 -12.43 -1.32 4.92
C ALA A 148 -11.79 -2.55 4.23
N PRO A 149 -12.37 -3.06 3.12
CA PRO A 149 -11.90 -4.29 2.48
C PRO A 149 -10.46 -4.19 1.95
N LYS A 150 -10.02 -2.99 1.58
CA LYS A 150 -8.66 -2.67 1.14
C LYS A 150 -8.01 -1.64 2.07
N GLU A 151 -8.26 -1.74 3.37
CA GLU A 151 -7.81 -0.76 4.36
C GLU A 151 -6.29 -0.53 4.28
N ILE A 152 -5.89 0.72 4.00
CA ILE A 152 -4.49 1.11 4.00
C ILE A 152 -4.02 1.51 5.39
N ASN A 153 -2.74 1.23 5.67
CA ASN A 153 -2.13 1.53 6.97
C ASN A 153 -1.83 3.05 7.12
N LEU A 154 -2.76 3.74 7.77
CA LEU A 154 -2.68 5.17 8.09
C LEU A 154 -2.62 5.37 9.60
N SER A 155 -1.95 6.45 10.04
CA SER A 155 -2.03 6.84 11.44
C SER A 155 -3.45 7.27 11.79
N GLN A 156 -3.87 7.00 13.03
CA GLN A 156 -5.21 7.34 13.51
C GLN A 156 -5.55 8.82 13.31
N VAL A 157 -4.56 9.70 13.45
CA VAL A 157 -4.71 11.15 13.28
C VAL A 157 -5.05 11.50 11.83
N ILE A 158 -4.31 10.96 10.85
CA ILE A 158 -4.56 11.20 9.42
C ILE A 158 -5.93 10.65 9.04
N ARG A 159 -6.21 9.41 9.45
CA ARG A 159 -7.48 8.71 9.16
C ARG A 159 -8.69 9.47 9.69
N SER A 160 -8.70 9.78 10.99
CA SER A 160 -9.84 10.46 11.63
C SER A 160 -10.09 11.84 11.01
N ARG A 161 -9.02 12.56 10.68
CA ARG A 161 -9.12 13.87 10.03
C ARG A 161 -9.70 13.75 8.61
N LEU A 162 -9.23 12.78 7.82
CA LEU A 162 -9.70 12.59 6.45
C LEU A 162 -11.17 12.15 6.41
N ILE A 163 -11.57 11.20 7.27
CA ILE A 163 -12.96 10.75 7.39
C ILE A 163 -13.88 11.95 7.65
N ARG A 164 -13.54 12.78 8.64
CA ARG A 164 -14.31 13.98 8.96
C ARG A 164 -14.46 14.92 7.74
N TYR A 165 -13.38 15.16 7.01
CA TYR A 165 -13.45 16.06 5.84
C TYR A 165 -14.32 15.51 4.70
N ILE A 166 -14.32 14.19 4.52
CA ILE A 166 -15.14 13.52 3.49
C ILE A 166 -16.61 13.51 3.93
N ASP A 167 -16.90 13.17 5.18
CA ASP A 167 -18.26 13.08 5.73
C ASP A 167 -18.94 14.46 5.79
N ASP A 168 -18.20 15.51 6.13
CA ASP A 168 -18.72 16.89 6.13
C ASP A 168 -19.10 17.35 4.71
N GLY A 169 -18.58 16.71 3.65
CA GLY A 169 -18.87 17.02 2.24
C GLY A 169 -18.45 18.41 1.76
N ASN A 170 -17.83 19.20 2.63
CA ASN A 170 -17.56 20.61 2.41
C ASN A 170 -16.18 20.87 1.79
N ASN A 171 -15.28 19.89 1.80
CA ASN A 171 -13.94 20.02 1.24
C ASN A 171 -13.73 18.97 0.15
N LEU A 172 -13.76 19.42 -1.11
CA LEU A 172 -13.52 18.57 -2.29
C LEU A 172 -12.23 18.97 -3.00
N HIS A 173 -11.27 19.56 -2.27
CA HIS A 173 -10.03 20.04 -2.86
C HIS A 173 -9.24 18.88 -3.52
N PRO A 174 -8.54 19.12 -4.64
CA PRO A 174 -7.76 18.08 -5.32
C PRO A 174 -6.72 17.39 -4.44
N ASP A 175 -6.17 18.14 -3.47
CA ASP A 175 -5.08 17.66 -2.61
C ASP A 175 -5.57 17.08 -1.27
N ILE A 176 -6.87 16.84 -1.09
CA ILE A 176 -7.41 16.33 0.20
C ILE A 176 -6.82 14.97 0.59
N LEU A 177 -6.53 14.11 -0.41
CA LEU A 177 -5.95 12.79 -0.20
C LEU A 177 -4.42 12.80 -0.10
N LEU A 178 -3.77 13.95 -0.32
CA LEU A 178 -2.31 14.04 -0.42
C LEU A 178 -1.56 13.48 0.80
N PRO A 179 -1.98 13.73 2.06
CA PRO A 179 -1.33 13.12 3.23
C PRO A 179 -1.37 11.59 3.19
N SER A 180 -2.51 11.00 2.84
CA SER A 180 -2.68 9.55 2.74
C SER A 180 -1.91 8.98 1.55
N MET A 181 -1.90 9.67 0.41
CA MET A 181 -1.11 9.29 -0.78
C MET A 181 0.38 9.24 -0.47
N ASN A 182 0.91 10.24 0.25
CA ASN A 182 2.32 10.27 0.65
C ASN A 182 2.65 9.11 1.58
N LYS A 183 1.75 8.76 2.50
CA LYS A 183 1.93 7.61 3.40
C LYS A 183 1.94 6.29 2.62
N ALA A 184 0.97 6.06 1.73
CA ALA A 184 0.93 4.88 0.87
C ALA A 184 2.18 4.78 -0.02
N PHE A 185 2.61 5.89 -0.59
CA PHE A 185 3.84 5.97 -1.39
C PHE A 185 5.09 5.60 -0.59
N GLU A 186 5.24 6.14 0.62
CA GLU A 186 6.38 5.81 1.47
C GLU A 186 6.36 4.33 1.88
N MET A 187 5.19 3.75 2.20
CA MET A 187 5.09 2.31 2.49
C MET A 187 5.51 1.46 1.29
N MET A 188 5.00 1.75 0.09
CA MET A 188 5.45 1.07 -1.14
C MET A 188 6.97 1.17 -1.32
N LYS A 189 7.53 2.36 -1.12
CA LYS A 189 8.95 2.66 -1.30
C LYS A 189 9.85 1.92 -0.31
N THR A 190 9.39 1.70 0.93
CA THR A 190 10.16 1.02 1.97
C THR A 190 9.93 -0.49 2.02
N GLU A 191 8.78 -0.99 1.55
CA GLU A 191 8.37 -2.39 1.74
C GLU A 191 8.41 -3.18 0.41
N SER A 192 7.46 -2.95 -0.50
CA SER A 192 7.29 -3.77 -1.71
C SER A 192 8.25 -3.41 -2.84
N TYR A 193 8.56 -2.12 -3.06
CA TYR A 193 9.44 -1.67 -4.13
C TYR A 193 10.87 -2.25 -4.07
N PRO A 194 11.55 -2.29 -2.90
CA PRO A 194 12.83 -2.99 -2.77
C PRO A 194 12.79 -4.46 -3.19
N ARG A 195 11.71 -5.16 -2.81
CA ARG A 195 11.53 -6.59 -3.10
C ARG A 195 11.26 -6.82 -4.58
N PHE A 196 10.43 -5.97 -5.18
CA PHE A 196 10.15 -5.99 -6.61
C PHE A 196 11.43 -5.89 -7.44
N LEU A 197 12.28 -4.89 -7.16
CA LEU A 197 13.55 -4.74 -7.89
C LEU A 197 14.45 -5.97 -7.73
N ARG A 198 14.54 -6.52 -6.51
CA ARG A 198 15.31 -7.74 -6.25
C ARG A 198 14.75 -8.95 -6.99
N ALA A 199 13.43 -9.09 -7.06
CA ALA A 199 12.77 -10.18 -7.76
C ALA A 199 13.07 -10.12 -9.26
N ILE A 200 13.11 -8.93 -9.87
CA ILE A 200 13.52 -8.75 -11.26
C ILE A 200 15.00 -9.12 -11.45
N LEU A 201 15.89 -8.60 -10.61
CA LEU A 201 17.33 -8.83 -10.74
C LEU A 201 17.74 -10.28 -10.53
N SER A 202 17.02 -11.00 -9.67
CA SER A 202 17.24 -12.43 -9.42
C SER A 202 16.56 -13.32 -10.47
N GLY A 203 15.81 -12.75 -11.41
CA GLY A 203 15.02 -13.51 -12.40
C GLY A 203 13.82 -14.24 -11.79
N GLN A 204 13.47 -13.98 -10.53
CA GLN A 204 12.30 -14.56 -9.87
C GLN A 204 10.99 -13.97 -10.38
N TYR A 205 11.01 -12.73 -10.87
CA TYR A 205 9.87 -12.10 -11.50
C TYR A 205 9.98 -12.14 -13.02
N VAL A 206 8.98 -12.74 -13.67
CA VAL A 206 8.82 -12.76 -15.13
C VAL A 206 7.59 -11.94 -15.50
N SER A 207 7.78 -10.95 -16.37
CA SER A 207 6.67 -10.11 -16.84
C SER A 207 5.74 -10.90 -17.74
N LYS A 208 4.46 -10.98 -17.36
CA LYS A 208 3.40 -11.56 -18.19
C LYS A 208 2.79 -10.57 -19.17
N VAL A 209 2.92 -9.27 -18.87
CA VAL A 209 2.39 -8.18 -19.70
C VAL A 209 3.10 -8.11 -21.06
N ALA A 210 4.35 -8.57 -21.12
CA ALA A 210 5.12 -8.60 -22.36
C ALA A 210 4.63 -9.67 -23.35
N GLU A 211 3.98 -10.76 -22.90
CA GLU A 211 3.61 -11.89 -23.76
C GLU A 211 2.32 -11.62 -24.57
N ASP A 212 1.37 -10.88 -24.02
CA ASP A 212 0.09 -10.55 -24.68
C ASP A 212 0.24 -9.60 -25.89
N SER A 213 1.44 -9.08 -26.15
CA SER A 213 1.71 -8.21 -27.30
C SER A 213 2.10 -8.97 -28.58
N GLN A 214 2.16 -10.31 -28.55
CA GLN A 214 2.29 -11.09 -29.79
C GLN A 214 0.92 -11.29 -30.47
N PRO A 215 0.82 -11.11 -31.80
CA PRO A 215 -0.43 -11.32 -32.52
C PRO A 215 -0.80 -12.81 -32.50
N GLN A 216 -1.59 -13.22 -31.51
CA GLN A 216 -2.27 -14.50 -31.55
C GLN A 216 -3.32 -14.48 -32.66
N ASN A 217 -3.16 -15.43 -33.57
CA ASN A 217 -4.07 -15.72 -34.67
C ASN A 217 -5.49 -15.92 -34.12
N GLN A 218 -6.42 -15.08 -34.56
CA GLN A 218 -7.79 -15.02 -34.06
C GLN A 218 -8.54 -16.33 -34.35
N ASN A 219 -8.98 -17.02 -33.30
CA ASN A 219 -10.19 -17.84 -33.35
C ASN A 219 -10.70 -18.12 -31.93
N GLY A 220 -11.81 -17.49 -31.55
CA GLY A 220 -12.58 -17.88 -30.37
C GLY A 220 -13.10 -16.71 -29.54
N ASN A 221 -14.34 -16.33 -29.79
CA ASN A 221 -15.16 -15.47 -28.96
C ASN A 221 -15.09 -15.83 -27.47
N SER A 222 -14.70 -14.88 -26.62
CA SER A 222 -15.36 -14.68 -25.32
C SER A 222 -14.99 -13.34 -24.70
N SER A 223 -15.88 -12.35 -24.85
CA SER A 223 -15.82 -11.11 -24.07
C SER A 223 -16.44 -11.35 -22.70
N ARG A 224 -15.62 -11.48 -21.65
CA ARG A 224 -16.01 -11.18 -20.25
C ARG A 224 -14.77 -11.13 -19.34
N ASN A 225 -14.54 -9.94 -18.77
CA ASN A 225 -13.76 -9.65 -17.55
C ASN A 225 -12.52 -10.53 -17.28
N LEU A 226 -11.37 -10.14 -17.84
CA LEU A 226 -10.09 -10.84 -17.68
C LEU A 226 -9.00 -9.88 -17.16
N PHE A 227 -9.13 -9.41 -15.92
CA PHE A 227 -8.03 -8.72 -15.22
C PHE A 227 -7.71 -9.35 -13.86
N HIS A 228 -8.28 -10.52 -13.57
CA HIS A 228 -7.92 -11.33 -12.43
C HIS A 228 -7.55 -12.70 -12.96
N GLU A 229 -6.50 -13.27 -12.38
CA GLU A 229 -6.03 -14.64 -12.61
C GLU A 229 -5.09 -14.80 -13.81
N ASN A 230 -3.80 -14.76 -13.50
CA ASN A 230 -2.77 -15.67 -14.00
C ASN A 230 -1.39 -15.11 -13.61
N VAL A 231 -1.05 -15.00 -12.32
CA VAL A 231 0.37 -14.87 -11.92
C VAL A 231 0.83 -16.25 -11.45
N GLU A 232 1.70 -16.87 -12.22
CA GLU A 232 2.31 -18.15 -11.91
C GLU A 232 3.66 -17.82 -11.30
N ILE A 233 3.80 -18.07 -10.00
CA ILE A 233 5.05 -17.90 -9.28
C ILE A 233 5.81 -19.20 -9.46
N VAL A 234 6.89 -19.17 -10.25
CA VAL A 234 7.83 -20.28 -10.32
C VAL A 234 8.62 -20.25 -9.01
N PHE A 235 8.17 -21.02 -8.02
CA PHE A 235 8.97 -21.27 -6.83
C PHE A 235 10.18 -22.13 -7.24
N PRO A 236 11.43 -21.71 -6.94
CA PRO A 236 12.58 -22.57 -7.18
C PRO A 236 12.41 -23.87 -6.39
N ASN A 237 12.29 -24.97 -7.13
CA ASN A 237 11.98 -26.28 -6.59
C ASN A 237 13.15 -26.74 -5.71
N LYS A 238 12.92 -26.88 -4.39
CA LYS A 238 13.94 -27.24 -3.41
C LYS A 238 14.57 -28.63 -3.62
N GLN A 239 13.98 -29.46 -4.49
CA GLN A 239 14.42 -30.84 -4.71
C GLN A 239 15.62 -31.00 -5.66
N GLU A 240 16.01 -29.98 -6.42
CA GLU A 240 17.12 -30.14 -7.39
C GLU A 240 18.52 -29.86 -6.79
N ASN A 241 18.59 -29.27 -5.59
CA ASN A 241 19.87 -29.03 -4.89
C ASN A 241 20.27 -30.14 -3.88
N GLU A 242 19.36 -31.03 -3.47
CA GLU A 242 19.71 -32.14 -2.55
C GLU A 242 20.32 -33.35 -3.27
N LEU A 243 20.18 -33.45 -4.59
CA LEU A 243 20.75 -34.56 -5.38
C LEU A 243 22.23 -34.38 -5.74
N LYS A 244 22.79 -33.15 -5.64
CA LYS A 244 24.22 -32.90 -5.92
C LYS A 244 25.12 -32.98 -4.69
N ASP A 245 24.56 -32.90 -3.47
CA ASP A 245 25.34 -33.00 -2.23
C ASP A 245 25.45 -34.44 -1.68
N ASN A 246 24.57 -35.36 -2.11
CA ASN A 246 24.64 -36.77 -1.71
C ASN A 246 25.63 -37.61 -2.52
N GLU A 247 26.08 -37.14 -3.70
CA GLU A 247 27.10 -37.84 -4.50
C GLU A 247 28.55 -37.57 -4.04
N LYS A 248 28.76 -36.61 -3.13
CA LYS A 248 30.09 -36.31 -2.56
C LYS A 248 30.38 -36.97 -1.21
N ARG A 249 29.43 -37.71 -0.62
CA ARG A 249 29.60 -38.38 0.68
C ARG A 249 29.92 -39.88 0.62
N ASN A 250 29.89 -40.52 -0.56
CA ASN A 250 30.14 -41.96 -0.69
C ASN A 250 31.55 -42.37 -1.18
N SER A 251 32.52 -41.45 -1.23
CA SER A 251 33.87 -41.73 -1.76
C SER A 251 34.97 -41.57 -0.73
N LYS A 252 34.78 -42.01 0.52
CA LYS A 252 35.88 -42.06 1.50
C LYS A 252 35.70 -43.05 2.65
N GLU A 253 35.54 -44.33 2.35
CA GLU A 253 35.78 -45.39 3.34
C GLU A 253 36.40 -46.64 2.68
N ILE A 254 37.73 -46.65 2.51
CA ILE A 254 38.56 -47.87 2.59
C ILE A 254 39.93 -47.49 3.19
N SER A 255 40.38 -48.32 4.14
CA SER A 255 41.70 -48.38 4.81
C SER A 255 41.87 -47.58 6.11
N ASN A 256 41.68 -48.25 7.26
CA ASN A 256 42.79 -48.83 8.02
C ASN A 256 42.30 -49.50 9.32
N ASP A 257 42.52 -50.81 9.39
CA ASP A 257 42.58 -51.57 10.64
C ASP A 257 43.95 -51.39 11.30
N ALA A 258 43.98 -51.13 12.61
CA ALA A 258 44.67 -51.94 13.64
C ALA A 258 45.16 -51.14 14.87
N ALA A 259 44.98 -51.79 16.03
CA ALA A 259 45.54 -51.59 17.37
C ALA A 259 44.83 -50.54 18.28
N VAL A 260 44.03 -50.90 19.30
CA VAL A 260 44.20 -51.72 20.53
C VAL A 260 44.55 -50.87 21.78
N ASN A 261 43.81 -51.18 22.86
CA ASN A 261 43.87 -50.75 24.27
C ASN A 261 43.12 -49.45 24.66
N ASP A 262 42.45 -49.33 25.80
CA ASP A 262 41.94 -50.21 26.86
C ASP A 262 41.20 -49.28 27.86
N SER A 263 40.32 -49.85 28.70
CA SER A 263 39.88 -49.32 30.01
C SER A 263 38.77 -48.23 30.12
N ALA A 264 37.58 -48.74 30.47
CA ALA A 264 36.87 -48.48 31.74
C ALA A 264 35.96 -47.24 31.97
N GLN A 265 34.66 -47.57 32.12
CA GLN A 265 33.69 -47.18 33.17
C GLN A 265 33.31 -45.70 33.40
N LYS A 266 32.02 -45.37 33.18
CA LYS A 266 30.97 -45.01 34.18
C LYS A 266 29.80 -44.29 33.50
N GLU A 267 28.62 -44.92 33.49
CA GLU A 267 27.45 -44.62 34.33
C GLU A 267 26.59 -43.41 33.91
N LYS A 268 25.31 -43.70 33.61
CA LYS A 268 24.07 -43.03 34.08
C LYS A 268 23.89 -41.53 33.73
N ASN A 269 22.79 -41.04 33.18
CA ASN A 269 21.38 -41.34 33.44
C ASN A 269 20.48 -40.71 32.35
N LEU A 270 19.31 -41.31 32.18
CA LEU A 270 18.16 -40.78 31.45
C LEU A 270 17.66 -39.46 32.07
N ASN A 271 17.15 -38.55 31.25
CA ASN A 271 16.05 -37.69 31.67
C ASN A 271 15.06 -37.44 30.53
N THR A 272 13.92 -38.11 30.63
CA THR A 272 12.73 -37.95 29.80
C THR A 272 11.82 -36.96 30.52
N GLN A 273 11.57 -35.77 29.97
CA GLN A 273 10.56 -34.87 30.50
C GLN A 273 9.30 -34.92 29.64
N LYS A 274 8.21 -35.27 30.34
CA LYS A 274 6.88 -35.67 29.88
C LYS A 274 6.01 -34.41 29.70
N GLN A 275 5.15 -34.41 28.69
CA GLN A 275 4.07 -33.43 28.52
C GLN A 275 3.05 -33.56 29.66
N GLU A 276 2.70 -32.45 30.30
CA GLU A 276 1.49 -32.33 31.12
C GLU A 276 0.40 -31.59 30.35
N VAL A 277 -0.73 -32.29 30.23
CA VAL A 277 -2.04 -31.80 29.78
C VAL A 277 -2.72 -31.16 30.99
N ILE A 278 -3.08 -29.89 30.90
CA ILE A 278 -3.98 -29.24 31.86
C ILE A 278 -5.31 -28.95 31.17
N THR A 279 -6.26 -29.87 31.36
CA THR A 279 -7.69 -29.59 31.31
C THR A 279 -8.09 -28.79 32.53
N LYS A 280 -8.69 -27.60 32.34
CA LYS A 280 -9.54 -26.97 33.37
C LYS A 280 -10.89 -26.54 32.81
N THR A 281 -11.86 -26.97 33.58
CA THR A 281 -13.32 -26.89 33.56
C THR A 281 -13.90 -25.49 33.46
N ALA A 282 -15.08 -25.44 32.84
CA ALA A 282 -16.03 -24.34 32.85
C ALA A 282 -16.67 -24.14 34.23
N GLU A 283 -16.93 -22.88 34.60
CA GLU A 283 -17.96 -22.52 35.57
C GLU A 283 -18.81 -21.38 35.01
N MET A 284 -20.13 -21.63 35.03
CA MET A 284 -21.21 -20.69 34.75
C MET A 284 -21.34 -19.69 35.91
N ASN A 285 -21.71 -18.45 35.60
CA ASN A 285 -22.40 -17.62 36.59
C ASN A 285 -23.42 -16.70 35.89
N ASP A 286 -24.68 -17.04 36.12
CA ASP A 286 -25.85 -16.20 35.92
C ASP A 286 -25.89 -15.12 37.00
N CYS A 287 -26.20 -13.88 36.64
CA CYS A 287 -26.77 -12.91 37.57
C CYS A 287 -27.68 -11.95 36.82
N ASN A 288 -28.98 -12.24 36.95
CA ASN A 288 -30.11 -11.45 36.50
C ASN A 288 -30.53 -10.54 37.67
N GLY A 289 -30.83 -9.26 37.41
CA GLY A 289 -31.17 -8.29 38.47
C GLY A 289 -31.81 -7.02 37.93
N VAL A 290 -33.11 -7.11 37.66
CA VAL A 290 -34.05 -6.03 37.35
C VAL A 290 -34.25 -5.11 38.56
N SER A 291 -34.33 -3.79 38.35
CA SER A 291 -35.42 -2.94 38.88
C SER A 291 -35.41 -1.51 38.34
N GLN A 292 -36.59 -1.11 37.88
CA GLN A 292 -37.04 0.23 37.49
C GLN A 292 -37.16 1.16 38.70
N THR A 293 -37.09 2.49 38.50
CA THR A 293 -38.16 3.43 38.89
C THR A 293 -37.90 4.86 38.37
N ALA A 294 -38.82 5.31 37.51
CA ALA A 294 -39.54 6.59 37.50
C ALA A 294 -38.86 7.92 37.91
N GLY A 295 -38.92 8.88 36.96
CA GLY A 295 -39.76 10.08 37.12
C GLY A 295 -39.10 11.39 37.57
N LYS A 296 -39.03 12.37 36.65
CA LYS A 296 -39.60 13.72 36.87
C LYS A 296 -39.55 14.59 35.61
N GLU A 297 -40.75 14.89 35.12
CA GLU A 297 -41.08 16.03 34.30
C GLU A 297 -40.71 17.35 35.00
N LYS A 298 -40.32 18.37 34.23
CA LYS A 298 -40.69 19.76 34.51
C LYS A 298 -40.68 20.60 33.23
N THR A 299 -41.89 21.00 32.90
CA THR A 299 -42.36 22.11 32.08
C THR A 299 -41.59 23.43 32.25
N GLY A 300 -41.55 24.25 31.18
CA GLY A 300 -41.98 25.64 31.31
C GLY A 300 -41.10 26.74 30.72
N CYS A 301 -41.70 27.43 29.75
CA CYS A 301 -41.85 28.90 29.69
C CYS A 301 -41.07 29.66 28.61
N CYS A 302 -41.84 29.96 27.57
CA CYS A 302 -41.79 31.11 26.68
C CYS A 302 -41.75 32.44 27.47
N CYS A 303 -40.94 33.40 27.01
CA CYS A 303 -41.20 34.83 27.09
C CYS A 303 -40.45 35.56 25.98
N CYS A 304 -41.20 36.15 25.05
CA CYS A 304 -40.81 37.31 24.28
C CYS A 304 -40.51 38.48 25.23
N ILE A 305 -39.65 39.43 24.83
CA ILE A 305 -39.82 40.88 25.05
C ILE A 305 -38.90 41.62 24.07
N GLN A 306 -39.57 42.45 23.26
CA GLN A 306 -39.22 43.72 22.60
C GLN A 306 -37.90 43.89 21.86
#